data_AF-A0A8P4KCT0-F1
#
_entry.id   AF-A0A8P4KCT0-F1
#
_cell.length_a   1.000
_cell.length_b   1.000
_cell.length_c   1.000
_cell.angle_alpha   90.00
_cell.angle_beta   90.00
_cell.angle_gamma   90.00
#
_symmetry.space_group_name_H-M   'P 1'
#
loop_
_entity.id
_entity.type
_entity.pdbx_description
1 polymer ?
#
loop_
_entity_poly.entity_id
_entity_poly.type
_entity_poly.pdbx_seq_one_letter_code
_entity_poly.pdbx_strand_id
1 'polypeptide(L)'
;MKVTDLLIICSCLVLGSLGKPQFPEQEKDPKFWNTWAQKTLKNALTLQNLNTNKAKNLILFLGDGMGVPTVTAARILKGQLNGQSGEETQLEMDKFPFVSLAKTYNTNAQVPDSAGTATAYLCGVKANEGTVGVSAAAVRSQCNTTQGNEVTSILKWAKDAGKSVGIVTTTRVNHATPSAAYAHSVDRDWYSDNEMPPEAVQAGCKDIARQLFENIPNIDVIMGGGRKYMFPKNTSDIEYPGVAKHSGTRKDERNLVQEWTDRMKDKKGRYVWNKKQLLSLNPNDVDHLLGLFEPGDLPYDLERNTETDPSLTEMVEVAIKILRRNPSGFYLLVEGLAPMLSDIDQKPFTSILYGNGPGYKIVKGARENVSTIDYQENNYQAQSAVPLSMETHGGEDVAVFAKGPLAHLLHGVHEQNYIPHVMAYAGCIGQNREHCRSRSGTASRSATTGLYPVLSSIATLLTVTRLLC
;
A
#
# COMPACT_ATOMS: atom_id res chain seq x y z
N MET A 1 34.00 67.68 -48.23
CA MET A 1 33.21 67.91 -47.00
C MET A 1 32.58 66.58 -46.62
N LYS A 2 32.89 66.02 -45.43
CA LYS A 2 32.16 66.22 -44.15
C LYS A 2 30.70 65.71 -44.24
N VAL A 3 30.25 64.72 -43.46
CA VAL A 3 30.89 63.86 -42.44
C VAL A 3 30.28 62.44 -42.51
N THR A 4 31.07 61.40 -42.30
CA THR A 4 30.61 60.06 -41.86
C THR A 4 30.97 59.89 -40.40
N ASP A 5 30.08 59.27 -39.61
CA ASP A 5 30.35 58.40 -38.43
C ASP A 5 29.21 58.46 -37.41
N LEU A 6 28.41 57.38 -37.33
CA LEU A 6 27.87 56.90 -36.04
C LEU A 6 27.38 55.45 -36.17
N LEU A 7 28.25 54.48 -35.88
CA LEU A 7 27.91 53.06 -35.81
C LEU A 7 27.85 52.64 -34.34
N ILE A 8 26.63 52.52 -33.80
CA ILE A 8 26.43 52.21 -32.38
C ILE A 8 26.73 50.74 -32.12
N ILE A 9 27.78 50.49 -31.33
CA ILE A 9 28.12 49.17 -30.82
C ILE A 9 27.10 48.81 -29.72
N CYS A 10 26.35 47.72 -29.92
CA CYS A 10 25.52 47.12 -28.88
C CYS A 10 26.04 45.71 -28.58
N SER A 11 26.49 45.49 -27.34
CA SER A 11 27.31 44.33 -26.97
C SER A 11 26.48 43.07 -26.71
N CYS A 12 26.26 42.26 -27.75
CA CYS A 12 25.70 40.91 -27.62
C CYS A 12 26.71 39.92 -26.98
N LEU A 13 26.98 40.09 -25.68
CA LEU A 13 27.78 39.17 -24.85
C LEU A 13 26.96 38.60 -23.68
N VAL A 14 25.82 38.02 -24.01
CA VAL A 14 25.14 37.03 -23.16
C VAL A 14 25.25 35.66 -23.84
N LEU A 15 26.48 35.16 -23.95
CA LEU A 15 26.72 33.74 -24.20
C LEU A 15 26.27 33.00 -22.95
N GLY A 16 25.05 32.47 -22.99
CA GLY A 16 24.46 31.75 -21.87
C GLY A 16 25.37 30.60 -21.45
N SER A 17 25.88 30.65 -20.22
CA SER A 17 26.56 29.51 -19.62
C SER A 17 25.52 28.42 -19.39
N LEU A 18 25.42 27.49 -20.35
CA LEU A 18 24.86 26.16 -20.12
C LEU A 18 25.65 25.56 -18.95
N GLY A 19 25.06 25.63 -17.76
CA GLY A 19 25.68 25.16 -16.53
C GLY A 19 26.05 23.68 -16.71
N LYS A 20 27.33 23.35 -16.52
CA LYS A 20 27.72 21.95 -16.39
C LYS A 20 26.89 21.35 -15.25
N PRO A 21 26.38 20.10 -15.36
CA PRO A 21 25.62 19.48 -14.28
C PRO A 21 26.40 19.59 -12.97
N GLN A 22 25.77 20.18 -11.95
CA GLN A 22 26.42 20.52 -10.70
C GLN A 22 26.50 19.30 -9.77
N PHE A 23 27.33 18.33 -10.17
CA PHE A 23 27.68 17.19 -9.33
C PHE A 23 28.28 17.67 -8.00
N PRO A 24 27.88 17.10 -6.84
CA PRO A 24 28.54 17.38 -5.57
C PRO A 24 30.05 17.16 -5.67
N GLU A 25 30.86 18.17 -5.28
CA GLU A 25 32.32 18.11 -5.47
C GLU A 25 32.99 16.88 -4.82
N GLN A 26 32.39 16.34 -3.76
CA GLN A 26 32.87 15.14 -3.06
C GLN A 26 32.74 13.86 -3.89
N GLU A 27 31.73 13.76 -4.77
CA GLU A 27 31.48 12.58 -5.61
C GLU A 27 32.50 12.43 -6.75
N LYS A 28 33.27 13.48 -7.04
CA LYS A 28 34.36 13.46 -8.01
C LYS A 28 35.60 12.71 -7.50
N ASP A 29 35.72 12.50 -6.18
CA ASP A 29 36.77 11.68 -5.58
C ASP A 29 36.33 10.20 -5.51
N PRO A 30 37.01 9.27 -6.21
CA PRO A 30 36.72 7.83 -6.09
C PRO A 30 36.78 7.30 -4.66
N LYS A 31 37.48 7.96 -3.74
CA LYS A 31 37.51 7.62 -2.31
C LYS A 31 36.14 7.76 -1.63
N PHE A 32 35.28 8.68 -2.08
CA PHE A 32 33.90 8.83 -1.59
C PHE A 32 33.12 7.54 -1.83
N TRP A 33 33.03 7.11 -3.10
CA TRP A 33 32.33 5.90 -3.52
C TRP A 33 32.92 4.63 -2.89
N ASN A 34 34.24 4.51 -2.84
CA ASN A 34 34.90 3.40 -2.16
C ASN A 34 34.58 3.35 -0.65
N THR A 35 34.56 4.51 0.03
CA THR A 35 34.22 4.59 1.47
C THR A 35 32.76 4.23 1.71
N TRP A 36 31.85 4.70 0.85
CA TRP A 36 30.43 4.36 0.89
C TRP A 36 30.22 2.84 0.69
N ALA A 37 30.79 2.26 -0.37
CA ALA A 37 30.68 0.83 -0.66
C ALA A 37 31.22 -0.03 0.48
N GLN A 38 32.36 0.32 1.07
CA GLN A 38 32.92 -0.37 2.23
C GLN A 38 32.08 -0.23 3.50
N LYS A 39 31.38 0.90 3.69
CA LYS A 39 30.39 1.08 4.77
C LYS A 39 29.16 0.20 4.54
N THR A 40 28.62 0.16 3.32
CA THR A 40 27.48 -0.71 2.96
C THR A 40 27.82 -2.19 3.12
N LEU A 41 29.00 -2.62 2.68
CA LEU A 41 29.47 -4.01 2.87
C LEU A 41 29.59 -4.37 4.35
N LYS A 42 30.19 -3.50 5.18
CA LYS A 42 30.26 -3.71 6.64
C LYS A 42 28.87 -3.81 7.27
N ASN A 43 27.92 -2.97 6.85
CA ASN A 43 26.54 -3.03 7.32
C ASN A 43 25.87 -4.36 6.93
N ALA A 44 26.01 -4.81 5.67
CA ALA A 44 25.48 -6.09 5.21
C ALA A 44 26.06 -7.28 6.00
N LEU A 45 27.36 -7.23 6.33
CA LEU A 45 28.02 -8.23 7.17
C LEU A 45 27.53 -8.26 8.63
N THR A 46 26.76 -7.27 9.10
CA THR A 46 26.10 -7.35 10.42
C THR A 46 24.86 -8.26 10.43
N LEU A 47 24.30 -8.59 9.26
CA LEU A 47 23.08 -9.40 9.11
C LEU A 47 23.32 -10.92 9.29
N GLN A 48 24.48 -11.34 9.79
CA GLN A 48 24.83 -12.74 10.05
C GLN A 48 23.84 -13.47 10.96
N ASN A 49 23.24 -12.78 11.93
CA ASN A 49 22.27 -13.36 12.85
C ASN A 49 20.83 -13.06 12.39
N LEU A 50 20.25 -14.00 11.65
CA LEU A 50 18.87 -13.93 11.19
C LEU A 50 17.89 -13.91 12.38
N ASN A 51 17.00 -12.90 12.42
CA ASN A 51 16.00 -12.78 13.47
C ASN A 51 14.90 -13.85 13.30
N THR A 52 15.05 -15.01 13.94
CA THR A 52 14.13 -16.16 13.88
C THR A 52 13.08 -16.18 15.00
N ASN A 53 12.78 -15.02 15.59
CA ASN A 53 11.76 -14.91 16.64
C ASN A 53 10.34 -14.84 16.07
N LYS A 54 9.34 -15.00 16.95
CA LYS A 54 7.94 -14.76 16.61
C LYS A 54 7.66 -13.27 16.49
N ALA A 55 6.97 -12.85 15.43
CA ALA A 55 6.41 -11.51 15.29
C ALA A 55 5.21 -11.34 16.24
N LYS A 56 5.34 -10.46 17.24
CA LYS A 56 4.17 -10.04 18.05
C LYS A 56 3.21 -9.19 17.22
N ASN A 57 3.72 -8.21 16.49
CA ASN A 57 2.93 -7.33 15.63
C ASN A 57 3.26 -7.60 14.17
N LEU A 58 2.28 -7.42 13.30
CA LEU A 58 2.38 -7.48 11.84
C LEU A 58 1.85 -6.17 11.28
N ILE A 59 2.58 -5.56 10.35
CA ILE A 59 2.13 -4.36 9.64
C ILE A 59 2.44 -4.57 8.16
N LEU A 60 1.44 -4.40 7.31
CA LEU A 60 1.60 -4.32 5.86
C LEU A 60 1.40 -2.86 5.45
N PHE A 61 2.48 -2.22 4.99
CA PHE A 61 2.39 -0.95 4.27
C PHE A 61 2.29 -1.26 2.78
N LEU A 62 1.33 -0.66 2.11
CA LEU A 62 1.10 -0.78 0.68
C LEU A 62 0.95 0.60 0.05
N GLY A 63 1.79 0.90 -0.92
CA GLY A 63 1.51 1.94 -1.90
C GLY A 63 0.79 1.32 -3.09
N ASP A 64 -0.51 1.59 -3.27
CA ASP A 64 -1.20 1.14 -4.49
C ASP A 64 -0.68 1.98 -5.69
N GLY A 65 -0.45 1.32 -6.83
CA GLY A 65 0.32 1.86 -7.97
C GLY A 65 1.82 2.09 -7.74
N MET A 66 2.40 1.72 -6.59
CA MET A 66 3.79 2.07 -6.24
C MET A 66 4.84 1.08 -6.80
N GLY A 67 4.97 1.03 -8.13
CA GLY A 67 6.02 0.28 -8.83
C GLY A 67 7.44 0.81 -8.57
N VAL A 68 8.46 0.07 -9.05
CA VAL A 68 9.88 0.44 -8.90
C VAL A 68 10.22 1.83 -9.49
N PRO A 69 9.63 2.27 -10.62
CA PRO A 69 9.77 3.65 -11.11
C PRO A 69 9.22 4.67 -10.11
N THR A 70 8.02 4.44 -9.57
CA THR A 70 7.34 5.31 -8.58
C THR A 70 8.18 5.48 -7.31
N VAL A 71 8.73 4.38 -6.78
CA VAL A 71 9.64 4.40 -5.62
C VAL A 71 10.88 5.27 -5.91
N THR A 72 11.40 5.22 -7.13
CA THR A 72 12.62 5.97 -7.50
C THR A 72 12.34 7.45 -7.76
N ALA A 73 11.22 7.80 -8.39
CA ALA A 73 10.77 9.18 -8.54
C ALA A 73 10.49 9.82 -7.16
N ALA A 74 9.80 9.10 -6.26
CA ALA A 74 9.53 9.57 -4.90
C ALA A 74 10.81 9.75 -4.06
N ARG A 75 11.84 8.93 -4.28
CA ARG A 75 13.17 9.10 -3.66
C ARG A 75 13.82 10.42 -4.07
N ILE A 76 13.87 10.67 -5.37
CA ILE A 76 14.46 11.88 -5.97
C ILE A 76 13.72 13.13 -5.45
N LEU A 77 12.39 13.13 -5.53
CA LEU A 77 11.55 14.23 -5.04
C LEU A 77 11.75 14.47 -3.53
N LYS A 78 11.84 13.41 -2.70
CA LYS A 78 12.14 13.55 -1.27
C LYS A 78 13.50 14.23 -1.05
N GLY A 79 14.54 13.89 -1.80
CA GLY A 79 15.85 14.53 -1.66
C GLY A 79 15.82 16.01 -2.04
N GLN A 80 15.20 16.33 -3.18
CA GLN A 80 15.07 17.71 -3.68
C GLN A 80 14.26 18.61 -2.71
N LEU A 81 13.16 18.10 -2.16
CA LEU A 81 12.39 18.78 -1.11
C LEU A 81 13.17 18.98 0.21
N ASN A 82 14.26 18.23 0.42
CA ASN A 82 15.20 18.40 1.55
C ASN A 82 16.48 19.17 1.15
N GLY A 83 16.53 19.81 -0.02
CA GLY A 83 17.67 20.59 -0.49
C GLY A 83 18.88 19.76 -0.95
N GLN A 84 18.67 18.50 -1.32
CA GLN A 84 19.68 17.56 -1.85
C GLN A 84 19.45 17.35 -3.36
N SER A 85 20.35 16.64 -4.05
CA SER A 85 20.22 16.38 -5.49
C SER A 85 19.03 15.47 -5.82
N GLY A 86 18.81 14.42 -5.02
CA GLY A 86 17.65 13.55 -5.09
C GLY A 86 18.01 12.06 -5.05
N GLU A 87 18.86 11.63 -5.98
CA GLU A 87 19.17 10.22 -6.22
C GLU A 87 19.89 9.53 -5.05
N GLU A 88 20.69 10.30 -4.29
CA GLU A 88 21.45 9.84 -3.12
C GLU A 88 20.61 9.68 -1.84
N THR A 89 19.44 10.32 -1.80
CA THR A 89 18.56 10.35 -0.63
C THR A 89 17.93 8.97 -0.41
N GLN A 90 17.66 8.60 0.84
CA GLN A 90 16.96 7.35 1.17
C GLN A 90 15.52 7.60 1.65
N LEU A 91 14.58 6.86 1.06
CA LEU A 91 13.25 6.63 1.65
C LEU A 91 13.38 5.81 2.93
N GLU A 92 12.32 5.75 3.74
CA GLU A 92 12.35 4.90 4.95
C GLU A 92 12.27 3.40 4.59
N MET A 93 11.66 3.06 3.44
CA MET A 93 11.65 1.69 2.89
C MET A 93 13.03 1.23 2.39
N ASP A 94 13.85 2.14 1.85
CA ASP A 94 15.22 1.84 1.39
C ASP A 94 16.15 1.37 2.55
N LYS A 95 15.74 1.59 3.81
CA LYS A 95 16.46 1.21 5.02
C LYS A 95 16.05 -0.18 5.56
N PHE A 96 15.23 -0.93 4.80
CA PHE A 96 14.81 -2.29 5.17
C PHE A 96 15.87 -3.30 4.69
N PRO A 97 16.33 -4.21 5.56
CA PRO A 97 17.50 -5.06 5.26
C PRO A 97 17.23 -6.22 4.30
N PHE A 98 15.97 -6.50 3.96
CA PHE A 98 15.59 -7.55 3.02
C PHE A 98 14.66 -6.99 1.95
N VAL A 99 14.93 -7.34 0.69
CA VAL A 99 14.15 -6.92 -0.49
C VAL A 99 13.92 -8.13 -1.39
N SER A 100 12.72 -8.21 -1.96
CA SER A 100 12.32 -9.22 -2.94
C SER A 100 11.40 -8.60 -4.01
N LEU A 101 11.18 -9.35 -5.10
CA LEU A 101 10.24 -9.00 -6.16
C LEU A 101 9.00 -9.89 -6.11
N ALA A 102 7.83 -9.30 -6.29
CA ALA A 102 6.54 -9.95 -6.25
C ALA A 102 5.83 -9.88 -7.62
N LYS A 103 5.61 -11.05 -8.24
CA LYS A 103 4.91 -11.18 -9.52
C LYS A 103 3.42 -10.88 -9.36
N THR A 104 2.94 -9.83 -9.99
CA THR A 104 1.65 -9.16 -9.68
C THR A 104 0.42 -9.75 -10.39
N TYR A 105 0.59 -10.40 -11.55
CA TYR A 105 -0.49 -10.91 -12.42
C TYR A 105 -1.67 -11.58 -11.69
N ASN A 106 -2.91 -11.32 -12.15
CA ASN A 106 -4.13 -12.01 -11.72
C ASN A 106 -4.32 -13.32 -12.51
N THR A 107 -5.19 -14.22 -12.06
CA THR A 107 -5.38 -15.54 -12.72
C THR A 107 -5.95 -15.45 -14.13
N ASN A 108 -6.59 -14.33 -14.49
CA ASN A 108 -7.15 -14.05 -15.80
C ASN A 108 -6.50 -12.84 -16.53
N ALA A 109 -5.59 -12.10 -15.90
CA ALA A 109 -5.04 -10.85 -16.43
C ALA A 109 -3.54 -10.67 -16.11
N GLN A 110 -2.74 -10.34 -17.13
CA GLN A 110 -1.28 -10.16 -16.99
C GLN A 110 -0.94 -8.84 -16.29
N VAL A 111 -1.50 -7.74 -16.80
CA VAL A 111 -1.67 -6.50 -16.05
C VAL A 111 -2.85 -6.71 -15.09
N PRO A 112 -2.67 -6.58 -13.77
CA PRO A 112 -3.70 -6.90 -12.79
C PRO A 112 -4.47 -5.67 -12.28
N ASP A 113 -5.54 -5.90 -11.51
CA ASP A 113 -6.21 -4.85 -10.74
C ASP A 113 -5.97 -4.94 -9.22
N SER A 114 -6.33 -3.88 -8.50
CA SER A 114 -6.23 -3.81 -7.03
C SER A 114 -7.01 -4.93 -6.32
N ALA A 115 -8.10 -5.45 -6.89
CA ALA A 115 -8.94 -6.47 -6.23
C ALA A 115 -8.33 -7.88 -6.28
N GLY A 116 -7.95 -8.33 -7.48
CA GLY A 116 -7.29 -9.61 -7.66
C GLY A 116 -5.92 -9.68 -6.94
N THR A 117 -5.21 -8.55 -6.90
CA THR A 117 -3.95 -8.42 -6.13
C THR A 117 -4.19 -8.37 -4.63
N ALA A 118 -5.19 -7.64 -4.13
CA ALA A 118 -5.50 -7.60 -2.70
C ALA A 118 -5.89 -8.98 -2.16
N THR A 119 -6.63 -9.76 -2.93
CA THR A 119 -6.90 -11.16 -2.59
C THR A 119 -5.61 -11.98 -2.51
N ALA A 120 -4.64 -11.73 -3.38
CA ALA A 120 -3.31 -12.34 -3.30
C ALA A 120 -2.53 -11.91 -2.04
N TYR A 121 -2.25 -10.61 -1.84
CA TYR A 121 -1.39 -10.14 -0.74
C TYR A 121 -2.07 -10.09 0.64
N LEU A 122 -3.40 -10.26 0.73
CA LEU A 122 -4.12 -10.36 2.02
C LEU A 122 -4.61 -11.78 2.32
N CYS A 123 -5.10 -12.55 1.35
CA CYS A 123 -5.67 -13.88 1.59
C CYS A 123 -4.74 -15.03 1.19
N GLY A 124 -3.62 -14.75 0.52
CA GLY A 124 -2.63 -15.76 0.15
C GLY A 124 -3.06 -16.66 -1.02
N VAL A 125 -4.04 -16.23 -1.80
CA VAL A 125 -4.58 -16.92 -2.99
C VAL A 125 -4.73 -15.91 -4.12
N LYS A 126 -4.20 -16.20 -5.32
CA LYS A 126 -4.43 -15.34 -6.49
C LYS A 126 -5.87 -15.50 -6.99
N ALA A 127 -6.48 -14.39 -7.39
CA ALA A 127 -7.87 -14.30 -7.80
C ALA A 127 -8.01 -13.61 -9.17
N ASN A 128 -9.24 -13.55 -9.67
CA ASN A 128 -9.59 -12.89 -10.92
C ASN A 128 -9.68 -11.37 -10.73
N GLU A 129 -9.36 -10.65 -11.79
CA GLU A 129 -9.51 -9.19 -11.90
C GLU A 129 -10.91 -8.73 -11.47
N GLY A 130 -10.98 -7.70 -10.62
CA GLY A 130 -12.22 -7.10 -10.15
C GLY A 130 -12.95 -7.90 -9.06
N THR A 131 -12.38 -9.00 -8.56
CA THR A 131 -12.97 -9.83 -7.47
C THR A 131 -12.19 -9.68 -6.17
N VAL A 132 -12.88 -9.54 -5.03
CA VAL A 132 -12.26 -9.33 -3.70
C VAL A 132 -12.56 -10.47 -2.75
N GLY A 133 -11.50 -11.03 -2.14
CA GLY A 133 -11.61 -12.06 -1.11
C GLY A 133 -12.22 -13.38 -1.58
N VAL A 134 -12.23 -13.67 -2.88
CA VAL A 134 -12.74 -14.92 -3.47
C VAL A 134 -11.71 -15.57 -4.40
N SER A 135 -11.80 -16.88 -4.57
CA SER A 135 -10.89 -17.66 -5.42
C SER A 135 -11.09 -17.37 -6.91
N ALA A 136 -10.10 -17.75 -7.74
CA ALA A 136 -10.18 -17.69 -9.20
C ALA A 136 -11.29 -18.55 -9.85
N ALA A 137 -12.03 -19.37 -9.08
CA ALA A 137 -13.22 -20.06 -9.56
C ALA A 137 -14.52 -19.23 -9.41
N ALA A 138 -14.45 -18.06 -8.76
CA ALA A 138 -15.52 -17.07 -8.77
C ALA A 138 -15.44 -16.18 -10.03
N VAL A 139 -16.60 -15.86 -10.62
CA VAL A 139 -16.70 -15.13 -11.89
C VAL A 139 -17.20 -13.72 -11.62
N ARG A 140 -16.53 -12.71 -12.20
CA ARG A 140 -16.82 -11.30 -11.93
C ARG A 140 -18.32 -10.97 -12.16
N SER A 141 -18.90 -10.22 -11.22
CA SER A 141 -20.31 -9.82 -11.16
C SER A 141 -21.34 -10.95 -11.01
N GLN A 142 -20.96 -12.23 -11.06
CA GLN A 142 -21.90 -13.37 -10.96
C GLN A 142 -22.07 -13.84 -9.52
N CYS A 143 -23.03 -13.23 -8.79
CA CYS A 143 -23.22 -13.45 -7.34
C CYS A 143 -23.26 -14.92 -6.91
N ASN A 144 -23.93 -15.78 -7.67
CA ASN A 144 -24.05 -17.22 -7.41
C ASN A 144 -22.71 -17.99 -7.42
N THR A 145 -21.62 -17.40 -7.92
CA THR A 145 -20.27 -17.98 -7.90
C THR A 145 -19.45 -17.59 -6.66
N THR A 146 -19.99 -16.75 -5.76
CA THR A 146 -19.32 -16.33 -4.52
C THR A 146 -19.20 -17.49 -3.52
N GLN A 147 -20.28 -18.26 -3.35
CA GLN A 147 -20.40 -19.25 -2.27
C GLN A 147 -19.51 -20.47 -2.50
N GLY A 148 -18.71 -20.83 -1.50
CA GLY A 148 -17.72 -21.90 -1.57
C GLY A 148 -16.38 -21.47 -2.17
N ASN A 149 -16.27 -20.21 -2.62
CA ASN A 149 -15.05 -19.62 -3.17
C ASN A 149 -14.42 -18.57 -2.25
N GLU A 150 -15.00 -18.28 -1.09
CA GLU A 150 -14.49 -17.29 -0.13
C GLU A 150 -13.11 -17.68 0.42
N VAL A 151 -12.13 -16.77 0.34
CA VAL A 151 -10.79 -16.96 0.89
C VAL A 151 -10.53 -16.01 2.05
N THR A 152 -10.19 -16.56 3.21
CA THR A 152 -9.99 -15.78 4.45
C THR A 152 -8.69 -14.98 4.43
N SER A 153 -8.74 -13.73 4.89
CA SER A 153 -7.57 -12.84 4.96
C SER A 153 -6.66 -13.09 6.16
N ILE A 154 -5.42 -12.60 6.09
CA ILE A 154 -4.49 -12.49 7.22
C ILE A 154 -5.04 -11.62 8.36
N LEU A 155 -5.90 -10.65 8.05
CA LEU A 155 -6.61 -9.85 9.05
C LEU A 155 -7.57 -10.75 9.85
N LYS A 156 -8.34 -11.62 9.18
CA LYS A 156 -9.16 -12.64 9.83
C LYS A 156 -8.30 -13.62 10.66
N TRP A 157 -7.21 -14.14 10.09
CA TRP A 157 -6.28 -15.04 10.81
C TRP A 157 -5.66 -14.42 12.06
N ALA A 158 -5.35 -13.11 12.01
CA ALA A 158 -4.84 -12.37 13.15
C ALA A 158 -5.89 -12.25 14.25
N LYS A 159 -7.13 -11.87 13.88
CA LYS A 159 -8.24 -11.73 14.83
C LYS A 159 -8.61 -13.05 15.49
N ASP A 160 -8.67 -14.14 14.72
CA ASP A 160 -8.92 -15.49 15.21
C ASP A 160 -7.80 -16.00 16.14
N ALA A 161 -6.58 -15.49 15.99
CA ALA A 161 -5.46 -15.73 16.90
C ALA A 161 -5.42 -14.79 18.12
N GLY A 162 -6.50 -14.05 18.39
CA GLY A 162 -6.64 -13.15 19.55
C GLY A 162 -5.84 -11.85 19.45
N LYS A 163 -5.34 -11.49 18.25
CA LYS A 163 -4.72 -10.19 17.99
C LYS A 163 -5.78 -9.12 17.76
N SER A 164 -5.43 -7.88 18.05
CA SER A 164 -6.20 -6.72 17.57
C SER A 164 -5.89 -6.48 16.10
N VAL A 165 -6.83 -5.93 15.35
CA VAL A 165 -6.73 -5.76 13.90
C VAL A 165 -7.17 -4.37 13.46
N GLY A 166 -6.40 -3.78 12.55
CA GLY A 166 -6.66 -2.45 12.02
C GLY A 166 -6.56 -2.37 10.50
N ILE A 167 -7.36 -1.48 9.93
CA ILE A 167 -7.29 -1.00 8.55
C ILE A 167 -7.16 0.52 8.62
N VAL A 168 -6.13 1.06 7.98
CA VAL A 168 -5.94 2.50 7.75
C VAL A 168 -5.69 2.70 6.26
N THR A 169 -6.40 3.64 5.65
CA THR A 169 -6.23 3.97 4.23
C THR A 169 -6.54 5.43 3.91
N THR A 170 -5.99 5.95 2.81
CA THR A 170 -6.46 7.19 2.16
C THR A 170 -7.64 6.95 1.21
N THR A 171 -8.03 5.71 0.93
CA THR A 171 -9.20 5.39 0.09
C THR A 171 -10.49 5.35 0.92
N ARG A 172 -11.64 5.21 0.26
CA ARG A 172 -12.86 4.73 0.90
C ARG A 172 -12.57 3.37 1.56
N VAL A 173 -12.99 3.14 2.80
CA VAL A 173 -12.69 1.86 3.50
C VAL A 173 -13.32 0.62 2.83
N ASN A 174 -14.17 0.84 1.83
CA ASN A 174 -14.80 -0.15 0.94
C ASN A 174 -14.04 -0.36 -0.39
N HIS A 175 -12.87 0.26 -0.60
CA HIS A 175 -12.07 0.09 -1.82
C HIS A 175 -11.56 -1.35 -1.96
N ALA A 176 -11.10 -1.75 -3.15
CA ALA A 176 -10.65 -3.11 -3.44
C ALA A 176 -9.58 -3.62 -2.45
N THR A 177 -8.54 -2.81 -2.21
CA THR A 177 -7.45 -3.07 -1.25
C THR A 177 -7.94 -3.33 0.19
N PRO A 178 -8.63 -2.41 0.88
CA PRO A 178 -9.09 -2.64 2.25
C PRO A 178 -10.21 -3.68 2.31
N SER A 179 -11.08 -3.76 1.29
CA SER A 179 -12.20 -4.71 1.30
C SER A 179 -11.77 -6.16 1.22
N ALA A 180 -10.75 -6.54 0.45
CA ALA A 180 -10.21 -7.91 0.48
C ALA A 180 -9.59 -8.30 1.85
N ALA A 181 -9.47 -7.38 2.81
CA ALA A 181 -9.13 -7.72 4.19
C ALA A 181 -10.31 -8.29 4.99
N TYR A 182 -11.57 -8.13 4.55
CA TYR A 182 -12.77 -8.53 5.31
C TYR A 182 -13.97 -9.02 4.49
N ALA A 183 -14.09 -8.63 3.22
CA ALA A 183 -15.21 -8.91 2.34
C ALA A 183 -14.91 -10.06 1.37
N HIS A 184 -15.98 -10.69 0.90
CA HIS A 184 -16.00 -11.69 -0.16
C HIS A 184 -17.02 -11.20 -1.20
N SER A 185 -16.57 -10.73 -2.35
CA SER A 185 -17.43 -10.23 -3.42
C SER A 185 -16.85 -10.53 -4.80
N VAL A 186 -17.72 -11.00 -5.69
CA VAL A 186 -17.46 -11.15 -7.12
C VAL A 186 -17.36 -9.82 -7.87
N ASP A 187 -17.63 -8.69 -7.23
CA ASP A 187 -17.37 -7.37 -7.80
C ASP A 187 -16.82 -6.39 -6.77
N ARG A 188 -15.71 -5.73 -7.11
CA ARG A 188 -15.09 -4.65 -6.33
C ARG A 188 -15.96 -3.39 -6.28
N ASP A 189 -16.85 -3.21 -7.25
CA ASP A 189 -17.63 -1.97 -7.39
C ASP A 189 -18.96 -1.98 -6.61
N TRP A 190 -19.29 -3.07 -5.91
CA TRP A 190 -20.44 -3.18 -5.01
C TRP A 190 -20.19 -2.50 -3.64
N TYR A 191 -19.80 -1.21 -3.68
CA TYR A 191 -19.43 -0.42 -2.49
C TYR A 191 -20.57 -0.29 -1.48
N SER A 192 -21.80 -0.06 -1.97
CA SER A 192 -23.07 -0.15 -1.27
C SER A 192 -24.11 -0.91 -2.12
N ASP A 193 -25.27 -1.20 -1.54
CA ASP A 193 -26.43 -1.79 -2.22
C ASP A 193 -26.98 -0.90 -3.37
N ASN A 194 -26.57 0.37 -3.42
CA ASN A 194 -26.85 1.25 -4.55
C ASN A 194 -26.15 0.80 -5.85
N GLU A 195 -24.94 0.26 -5.75
CA GLU A 195 -24.14 -0.19 -6.90
C GLU A 195 -24.42 -1.65 -7.30
N MET A 196 -25.12 -2.42 -6.46
CA MET A 196 -25.47 -3.81 -6.75
C MET A 196 -26.64 -3.93 -7.75
N PRO A 197 -26.59 -4.90 -8.69
CA PRO A 197 -27.74 -5.26 -9.51
C PRO A 197 -28.80 -6.01 -8.65
N PRO A 198 -30.11 -5.81 -8.89
CA PRO A 198 -31.17 -6.38 -8.06
C PRO A 198 -31.10 -7.91 -7.88
N GLU A 199 -30.70 -8.63 -8.93
CA GLU A 199 -30.53 -10.07 -8.94
C GLU A 199 -29.40 -10.55 -8.01
N ALA A 200 -28.33 -9.77 -7.81
CA ALA A 200 -27.28 -10.10 -6.85
C ALA A 200 -27.75 -9.90 -5.40
N VAL A 201 -28.56 -8.87 -5.14
CA VAL A 201 -29.18 -8.63 -3.84
C VAL A 201 -30.19 -9.74 -3.51
N GLN A 202 -31.01 -10.14 -4.49
CA GLN A 202 -31.97 -11.25 -4.36
C GLN A 202 -31.29 -12.61 -4.17
N ALA A 203 -30.14 -12.83 -4.84
CA ALA A 203 -29.32 -14.03 -4.66
C ALA A 203 -28.53 -14.03 -3.32
N GLY A 204 -28.66 -13.00 -2.49
CA GLY A 204 -28.11 -12.95 -1.14
C GLY A 204 -26.68 -12.43 -1.02
N CYS A 205 -26.08 -11.91 -2.10
CA CYS A 205 -24.83 -11.17 -1.99
C CYS A 205 -25.03 -9.89 -1.17
N LYS A 206 -23.95 -9.44 -0.54
CA LYS A 206 -23.95 -8.25 0.33
C LYS A 206 -22.94 -7.24 -0.17
N ASP A 207 -23.32 -5.98 -0.14
CA ASP A 207 -22.40 -4.89 -0.45
C ASP A 207 -21.24 -4.80 0.55
N ILE A 208 -20.14 -4.21 0.10
CA ILE A 208 -18.88 -4.16 0.84
C ILE A 208 -19.05 -3.39 2.17
N ALA A 209 -19.84 -2.31 2.20
CA ALA A 209 -20.12 -1.55 3.42
C ALA A 209 -20.75 -2.41 4.53
N ARG A 210 -21.68 -3.31 4.16
CA ARG A 210 -22.22 -4.30 5.10
C ARG A 210 -21.17 -5.30 5.55
N GLN A 211 -20.39 -5.85 4.61
CA GLN A 211 -19.40 -6.90 4.92
C GLN A 211 -18.32 -6.42 5.91
N LEU A 212 -17.95 -5.14 5.87
CA LEU A 212 -17.06 -4.47 6.85
C LEU A 212 -17.48 -4.70 8.31
N PHE A 213 -18.79 -4.74 8.57
CA PHE A 213 -19.36 -4.89 9.91
C PHE A 213 -20.01 -6.25 10.16
N GLU A 214 -20.29 -7.04 9.13
CA GLU A 214 -20.93 -8.36 9.26
C GLU A 214 -19.91 -9.51 9.28
N ASN A 215 -18.86 -9.49 8.46
CA ASN A 215 -17.92 -10.62 8.31
C ASN A 215 -16.87 -10.69 9.43
N ILE A 216 -16.35 -9.53 9.86
CA ILE A 216 -15.39 -9.41 10.96
C ILE A 216 -15.95 -8.40 11.97
N PRO A 217 -16.99 -8.76 12.74
CA PRO A 217 -17.85 -7.81 13.47
C PRO A 217 -17.19 -7.09 14.66
N ASN A 218 -15.87 -7.23 14.85
CA ASN A 218 -15.09 -6.62 15.93
C ASN A 218 -13.70 -6.16 15.46
N ILE A 219 -13.54 -5.63 14.25
CA ILE A 219 -12.30 -4.91 13.86
C ILE A 219 -12.05 -3.78 14.88
N ASP A 220 -10.82 -3.65 15.36
CA ASP A 220 -10.46 -2.76 16.46
C ASP A 220 -10.24 -1.31 15.97
N VAL A 221 -9.73 -1.14 14.75
CA VAL A 221 -9.55 0.18 14.11
C VAL A 221 -9.91 0.12 12.62
N ILE A 222 -10.81 0.98 12.18
CA ILE A 222 -11.13 1.23 10.77
C ILE A 222 -10.95 2.74 10.53
N MET A 223 -10.07 3.14 9.61
CA MET A 223 -9.86 4.54 9.26
C MET A 223 -9.64 4.74 7.76
N GLY A 224 -10.33 5.73 7.19
CA GLY A 224 -10.24 6.13 5.79
C GLY A 224 -11.46 6.97 5.39
N GLY A 225 -11.85 6.93 4.13
CA GLY A 225 -13.06 7.59 3.63
C GLY A 225 -14.27 6.65 3.55
N GLY A 226 -15.33 7.10 2.89
CA GLY A 226 -16.45 6.28 2.44
C GLY A 226 -17.77 6.53 3.16
N ARG A 227 -17.96 7.68 3.82
CA ARG A 227 -19.20 7.98 4.60
C ARG A 227 -20.47 7.69 3.80
N LYS A 228 -20.54 8.05 2.51
CA LYS A 228 -21.79 7.96 1.72
C LYS A 228 -22.36 6.54 1.58
N TYR A 229 -21.50 5.52 1.56
CA TYR A 229 -21.90 4.11 1.43
C TYR A 229 -22.51 3.53 2.71
N MET A 230 -22.43 4.27 3.83
CA MET A 230 -22.89 3.85 5.15
C MET A 230 -24.26 4.42 5.54
N PHE A 231 -24.77 5.41 4.81
CA PHE A 231 -25.98 6.17 5.18
C PHE A 231 -27.13 6.01 4.17
N PRO A 232 -28.40 6.13 4.61
CA PRO A 232 -29.57 6.04 3.72
C PRO A 232 -29.53 7.04 2.58
N LYS A 233 -30.16 6.69 1.45
CA LYS A 233 -30.20 7.53 0.25
C LYS A 233 -30.71 8.95 0.56
N ASN A 234 -30.00 9.96 0.03
CA ASN A 234 -30.25 11.39 0.25
C ASN A 234 -29.98 11.89 1.69
N THR A 235 -29.39 11.09 2.58
CA THR A 235 -28.88 11.61 3.86
C THR A 235 -27.76 12.61 3.56
N SER A 236 -27.91 13.86 3.98
CA SER A 236 -26.87 14.87 3.80
C SER A 236 -25.58 14.44 4.49
N ASP A 237 -24.43 14.64 3.84
CA ASP A 237 -23.15 14.50 4.52
C ASP A 237 -22.99 15.60 5.59
N ILE A 238 -22.16 15.32 6.60
CA ILE A 238 -21.92 16.17 7.76
C ILE A 238 -20.95 17.33 7.48
N GLU A 239 -20.11 17.19 6.46
CA GLU A 239 -19.05 18.14 6.08
C GLU A 239 -19.40 18.90 4.80
N TYR A 240 -20.16 18.26 3.90
CA TYR A 240 -20.70 18.85 2.67
C TYR A 240 -22.23 18.96 2.70
N PRO A 241 -22.81 19.75 3.63
CA PRO A 241 -24.25 19.79 3.84
C PRO A 241 -25.01 20.25 2.59
N GLY A 242 -26.04 19.50 2.22
CA GLY A 242 -26.88 19.78 1.04
C GLY A 242 -26.25 19.44 -0.32
N VAL A 243 -25.00 18.97 -0.37
CA VAL A 243 -24.34 18.64 -1.65
C VAL A 243 -24.68 17.22 -2.09
N ALA A 244 -25.56 17.10 -3.09
CA ALA A 244 -26.13 15.83 -3.53
C ALA A 244 -25.08 14.74 -3.87
N LYS A 245 -23.95 15.09 -4.50
CA LYS A 245 -22.90 14.11 -4.86
C LYS A 245 -22.17 13.47 -3.66
N HIS A 246 -22.26 14.06 -2.48
CA HIS A 246 -21.67 13.55 -1.23
C HIS A 246 -22.71 12.89 -0.31
N SER A 247 -24.00 13.01 -0.62
CA SER A 247 -25.09 12.46 0.19
C SER A 247 -25.07 10.92 0.20
N GLY A 248 -25.64 10.32 1.25
CA GLY A 248 -25.76 8.87 1.42
C GLY A 248 -26.38 8.18 0.22
N THR A 249 -25.94 6.96 -0.08
CA THR A 249 -26.32 6.22 -1.29
C THR A 249 -27.34 5.10 -1.03
N ARG A 250 -27.38 4.52 0.17
CA ARG A 250 -28.02 3.21 0.44
C ARG A 250 -29.51 3.18 0.12
N LYS A 251 -29.96 2.22 -0.70
CA LYS A 251 -31.37 1.99 -1.04
C LYS A 251 -32.10 1.19 0.05
N ASP A 252 -31.38 0.42 0.86
CA ASP A 252 -31.91 -0.42 1.96
C ASP A 252 -32.28 0.36 3.25
N GLU A 253 -32.30 1.69 3.19
CA GLU A 253 -32.65 2.62 4.28
C GLU A 253 -31.80 2.48 5.57
N ARG A 254 -30.70 1.73 5.55
CA ARG A 254 -29.87 1.49 6.75
C ARG A 254 -28.83 2.57 7.01
N ASN A 255 -28.52 2.74 8.30
CA ASN A 255 -27.44 3.58 8.79
C ASN A 255 -26.40 2.69 9.47
N LEU A 256 -25.40 2.25 8.71
CA LEU A 256 -24.40 1.29 9.18
C LEU A 256 -23.45 1.88 10.24
N VAL A 257 -23.24 3.21 10.24
CA VAL A 257 -22.49 3.90 11.31
C VAL A 257 -23.26 3.84 12.63
N GLN A 258 -24.59 3.99 12.60
CA GLN A 258 -25.43 3.84 13.79
C GLN A 258 -25.45 2.38 14.28
N GLU A 259 -25.68 1.41 13.38
CA GLU A 259 -25.64 -0.03 13.71
C GLU A 259 -24.27 -0.53 14.21
N TRP A 260 -23.18 0.14 13.84
CA TRP A 260 -21.86 -0.10 14.41
C TRP A 260 -21.75 0.55 15.80
N THR A 261 -22.16 1.82 15.93
CA THR A 261 -22.06 2.59 17.17
C THR A 261 -22.86 1.94 18.32
N ASP A 262 -24.12 1.57 18.08
CA ASP A 262 -24.97 0.92 19.09
C ASP A 262 -24.44 -0.44 19.56
N ARG A 263 -23.73 -1.15 18.66
CA ARG A 263 -23.08 -2.45 18.90
C ARG A 263 -21.71 -2.34 19.58
N MET A 264 -21.08 -1.17 19.52
CA MET A 264 -19.78 -0.89 20.13
C MET A 264 -19.86 0.02 21.38
N LYS A 265 -21.04 0.54 21.73
CA LYS A 265 -21.25 1.42 22.90
C LYS A 265 -20.64 0.85 24.19
N ASP A 266 -20.89 -0.43 24.47
CA ASP A 266 -20.44 -1.14 25.68
C ASP A 266 -18.97 -1.63 25.58
N LYS A 267 -18.34 -1.45 24.41
CA LYS A 267 -16.95 -1.83 24.11
C LYS A 267 -16.07 -0.61 23.82
N LYS A 268 -16.35 0.51 24.51
CA LYS A 268 -15.68 1.82 24.32
C LYS A 268 -15.57 2.26 22.83
N GLY A 269 -16.59 1.97 22.03
CA GLY A 269 -16.63 2.34 20.61
C GLY A 269 -16.61 3.86 20.41
N ARG A 270 -15.88 4.34 19.40
CA ARG A 270 -15.88 5.75 18.97
C ARG A 270 -16.02 5.84 17.45
N TYR A 271 -17.05 6.55 17.00
CA TYR A 271 -17.12 7.06 15.64
C TYR A 271 -16.51 8.47 15.60
N VAL A 272 -15.68 8.76 14.59
CA VAL A 272 -15.16 10.09 14.29
C VAL A 272 -15.24 10.35 12.79
N TRP A 273 -15.36 11.62 12.40
CA TRP A 273 -15.38 12.03 10.99
C TRP A 273 -14.34 13.11 10.64
N ASN A 274 -13.64 13.69 11.63
CA ASN A 274 -12.56 14.64 11.36
C ASN A 274 -11.35 14.47 12.29
N LYS A 275 -10.25 15.07 11.87
CA LYS A 275 -8.95 15.18 12.55
C LYS A 275 -9.06 15.70 13.97
N LYS A 276 -9.84 16.75 14.21
CA LYS A 276 -10.00 17.33 15.55
C LYS A 276 -10.61 16.32 16.53
N GLN A 277 -11.62 15.57 16.10
CA GLN A 277 -12.18 14.46 16.88
C GLN A 277 -11.13 13.35 17.07
N LEU A 278 -10.50 12.88 15.99
CA LEU A 278 -9.50 11.80 16.02
C LEU A 278 -8.35 12.09 17.01
N LEU A 279 -7.77 13.28 16.95
CA LEU A 279 -6.64 13.70 17.79
C LEU A 279 -7.07 14.06 19.23
N SER A 280 -8.37 14.28 19.48
CA SER A 280 -8.91 14.47 20.84
C SER A 280 -9.14 13.18 21.62
N LEU A 281 -9.07 12.01 20.97
CA LEU A 281 -9.27 10.71 21.62
C LEU A 281 -8.11 10.39 22.58
N ASN A 282 -8.41 9.92 23.79
CA ASN A 282 -7.44 9.18 24.60
C ASN A 282 -7.34 7.74 24.06
N PRO A 283 -6.23 7.31 23.42
CA PRO A 283 -6.13 5.98 22.81
C PRO A 283 -6.16 4.82 23.83
N ASN A 284 -6.02 5.13 25.12
CA ASN A 284 -6.14 4.14 26.19
C ASN A 284 -7.61 3.81 26.52
N ASP A 285 -8.56 4.65 26.11
CA ASP A 285 -10.01 4.54 26.38
C ASP A 285 -10.86 4.32 25.12
N VAL A 286 -10.23 3.87 24.02
CA VAL A 286 -10.92 3.53 22.77
C VAL A 286 -10.52 2.11 22.37
N ASP A 287 -11.45 1.18 22.52
CA ASP A 287 -11.22 -0.24 22.19
C ASP A 287 -11.71 -0.61 20.79
N HIS A 288 -12.65 0.18 20.23
CA HIS A 288 -13.05 0.14 18.83
C HIS A 288 -13.14 1.56 18.24
N LEU A 289 -12.49 1.81 17.10
CA LEU A 289 -12.50 3.09 16.39
C LEU A 289 -12.99 2.93 14.94
N LEU A 290 -13.94 3.77 14.53
CA LEU A 290 -14.36 3.97 13.15
C LEU A 290 -14.16 5.45 12.79
N GLY A 291 -13.16 5.75 11.96
CA GLY A 291 -12.89 7.08 11.43
C GLY A 291 -13.23 7.15 9.94
N LEU A 292 -14.25 7.92 9.56
CA LEU A 292 -14.67 8.10 8.17
C LEU A 292 -14.55 9.58 7.77
N PHE A 293 -13.41 9.92 7.18
CA PHE A 293 -12.97 11.32 6.99
C PHE A 293 -13.48 11.97 5.72
N GLU A 294 -13.98 11.20 4.74
CA GLU A 294 -14.57 11.73 3.51
C GLU A 294 -15.83 10.95 3.10
N PRO A 295 -16.74 11.52 2.27
CA PRO A 295 -17.83 10.79 1.65
C PRO A 295 -17.35 9.75 0.62
N GLY A 296 -16.26 10.07 -0.09
CA GLY A 296 -15.59 9.19 -1.05
C GLY A 296 -14.26 8.68 -0.50
N ASP A 297 -13.20 8.86 -1.28
CA ASP A 297 -11.81 8.67 -0.87
C ASP A 297 -11.28 9.98 -0.24
N LEU A 298 -10.17 9.96 0.52
CA LEU A 298 -9.59 11.20 1.08
C LEU A 298 -8.99 12.07 -0.03
N PRO A 299 -8.95 13.41 0.13
CA PRO A 299 -8.16 14.28 -0.73
C PRO A 299 -6.67 13.93 -0.65
N TYR A 300 -5.95 14.21 -1.74
CA TYR A 300 -4.50 14.04 -1.80
C TYR A 300 -3.79 15.01 -0.85
N ASP A 301 -2.62 14.61 -0.33
CA ASP A 301 -1.96 15.33 0.79
C ASP A 301 -1.59 16.79 0.47
N LEU A 302 -1.50 17.15 -0.82
CA LEU A 302 -1.30 18.52 -1.32
C LEU A 302 -2.56 19.40 -1.28
N GLU A 303 -3.74 18.79 -1.33
CA GLU A 303 -5.06 19.45 -1.37
C GLU A 303 -5.82 19.28 -0.04
N ARG A 304 -5.40 18.32 0.78
CA ARG A 304 -5.98 17.92 2.05
C ARG A 304 -6.17 19.11 2.99
N ASN A 305 -7.39 19.30 3.50
CA ASN A 305 -7.67 20.35 4.47
C ASN A 305 -7.01 20.00 5.80
N THR A 306 -5.90 20.66 6.11
CA THR A 306 -5.07 20.28 7.27
C THR A 306 -5.75 20.46 8.64
N GLU A 307 -6.90 21.14 8.70
CA GLU A 307 -7.74 21.29 9.90
C GLU A 307 -8.76 20.14 10.08
N THR A 308 -9.45 19.72 9.01
CA THR A 308 -10.48 18.65 9.07
C THR A 308 -9.92 17.26 8.80
N ASP A 309 -8.89 17.14 7.97
CA ASP A 309 -8.45 15.86 7.42
C ASP A 309 -7.13 15.38 8.06
N PRO A 310 -7.12 14.21 8.71
CA PRO A 310 -5.89 13.64 9.23
C PRO A 310 -5.02 13.13 8.08
N SER A 311 -3.72 13.41 8.13
CA SER A 311 -2.75 12.76 7.25
C SER A 311 -2.69 11.25 7.53
N LEU A 312 -2.20 10.48 6.54
CA LEU A 312 -1.98 9.04 6.70
C LEU A 312 -1.11 8.73 7.93
N THR A 313 -0.10 9.57 8.20
CA THR A 313 0.77 9.48 9.38
C THR A 313 0.00 9.64 10.69
N GLU A 314 -0.88 10.65 10.79
CA GLU A 314 -1.71 10.90 11.98
C GLU A 314 -2.69 9.73 12.23
N MET A 315 -3.32 9.19 11.17
CA MET A 315 -4.15 7.99 11.28
C MET A 315 -3.36 6.76 11.75
N VAL A 316 -2.20 6.47 11.14
CA VAL A 316 -1.34 5.34 11.51
C VAL A 316 -0.86 5.45 12.96
N GLU A 317 -0.51 6.65 13.42
CA GLU A 317 -0.05 6.85 14.80
C GLU A 317 -1.16 6.55 15.82
N VAL A 318 -2.40 7.02 15.58
CA VAL A 318 -3.55 6.73 16.46
C VAL A 318 -3.90 5.23 16.40
N ALA A 319 -3.90 4.62 15.21
CA ALA A 319 -4.12 3.18 15.06
C ALA A 319 -3.11 2.36 15.87
N ILE A 320 -1.81 2.65 15.75
CA ILE A 320 -0.77 1.97 16.52
C ILE A 320 -0.92 2.22 18.03
N LYS A 321 -1.27 3.46 18.45
CA LYS A 321 -1.52 3.78 19.87
C LYS A 321 -2.65 2.94 20.48
N ILE A 322 -3.74 2.69 19.73
CA ILE A 322 -4.86 1.82 20.14
C ILE A 322 -4.45 0.34 20.11
N LEU A 323 -3.98 -0.15 18.96
CA LEU A 323 -3.76 -1.58 18.68
C LEU A 323 -2.64 -2.20 19.52
N ARG A 324 -1.58 -1.44 19.85
CA ARG A 324 -0.43 -1.93 20.63
C ARG A 324 -0.77 -2.37 22.06
N ARG A 325 -1.93 -1.96 22.58
CA ARG A 325 -2.41 -2.30 23.94
C ARG A 325 -2.69 -3.80 24.10
N ASN A 326 -3.01 -4.51 23.01
CA ASN A 326 -3.27 -5.95 23.06
C ASN A 326 -1.98 -6.75 23.38
N PRO A 327 -1.96 -7.59 24.45
CA PRO A 327 -0.80 -8.40 24.80
C PRO A 327 -0.41 -9.42 23.73
N SER A 328 -1.37 -9.97 22.98
CA SER A 328 -1.18 -10.86 21.81
C SER A 328 -0.56 -10.17 20.59
N GLY A 329 -0.55 -8.83 20.60
CA GLY A 329 -0.12 -7.96 19.51
C GLY A 329 -1.24 -7.69 18.51
N PHE A 330 -0.87 -7.14 17.35
CA PHE A 330 -1.82 -6.71 16.33
C PHE A 330 -1.43 -7.07 14.89
N TYR A 331 -2.40 -7.02 13.98
CA TYR A 331 -2.20 -6.84 12.55
C TYR A 331 -2.70 -5.45 12.14
N LEU A 332 -1.99 -4.76 11.26
CA LEU A 332 -2.40 -3.47 10.70
C LEU A 332 -2.13 -3.44 9.19
N LEU A 333 -3.18 -3.23 8.40
CA LEU A 333 -3.05 -2.82 7.01
C LEU A 333 -2.97 -1.29 6.95
N VAL A 334 -1.97 -0.77 6.25
CA VAL A 334 -1.83 0.65 5.89
C VAL A 334 -1.75 0.75 4.37
N GLU A 335 -2.79 1.29 3.74
CA GLU A 335 -2.78 1.66 2.32
C GLU A 335 -2.54 3.18 2.19
N GLY A 336 -1.71 3.56 1.21
CA GLY A 336 -1.73 4.89 0.63
C GLY A 336 -1.82 4.77 -0.89
N LEU A 337 -2.69 5.55 -1.53
CA LEU A 337 -2.61 5.74 -2.98
C LEU A 337 -1.37 6.56 -3.33
N ALA A 338 -0.74 6.27 -4.46
CA ALA A 338 0.17 7.21 -5.10
C ALA A 338 -0.56 8.53 -5.44
N PRO A 339 0.08 9.71 -5.31
CA PRO A 339 -0.60 10.99 -5.54
C PRO A 339 -0.82 11.26 -7.03
N MET A 340 -2.05 11.11 -7.52
CA MET A 340 -2.47 11.50 -8.87
C MET A 340 -3.94 11.93 -8.94
N LEU A 341 -4.18 13.15 -9.42
CA LEU A 341 -5.43 13.55 -10.05
C LEU A 341 -5.18 13.87 -11.52
N SER A 342 -6.13 13.53 -12.39
CA SER A 342 -6.89 14.59 -13.07
C SER A 342 -8.13 14.04 -13.79
N ASP A 343 -9.32 14.56 -13.48
CA ASP A 343 -10.51 14.43 -14.35
C ASP A 343 -11.14 15.77 -14.79
N ILE A 344 -11.01 16.86 -14.01
CA ILE A 344 -11.59 18.21 -14.33
C ILE A 344 -10.65 19.42 -13.99
N ASP A 345 -9.47 19.21 -13.39
CA ASP A 345 -9.17 19.80 -12.06
C ASP A 345 -7.83 20.60 -11.79
N GLN A 346 -6.87 20.74 -12.74
CA GLN A 346 -5.66 21.67 -12.73
C GLN A 346 -4.47 21.32 -11.78
N LYS A 347 -3.16 21.70 -11.85
CA LYS A 347 -2.21 22.45 -12.76
C LYS A 347 -0.83 21.70 -12.92
N PRO A 348 -0.02 21.84 -14.02
CA PRO A 348 1.03 20.91 -14.61
C PRO A 348 2.42 20.47 -13.96
N PHE A 349 2.90 19.19 -13.96
CA PHE A 349 4.35 18.72 -13.79
C PHE A 349 4.83 17.44 -14.60
N THR A 350 6.15 17.19 -14.86
CA THR A 350 6.80 16.37 -15.97
C THR A 350 7.82 15.21 -15.62
N SER A 351 8.67 14.80 -16.60
CA SER A 351 9.83 13.87 -16.61
C SER A 351 9.50 12.38 -16.69
N ILE A 352 8.42 11.96 -16.03
CA ILE A 352 7.79 10.66 -16.26
C ILE A 352 7.18 10.63 -17.67
N LEU A 353 7.09 9.44 -18.28
CA LEU A 353 6.30 9.16 -19.49
C LEU A 353 5.50 7.89 -19.25
N TYR A 354 4.25 7.86 -19.70
CA TYR A 354 3.36 6.71 -19.52
C TYR A 354 3.17 5.94 -20.84
N GLY A 355 2.91 4.63 -20.75
CA GLY A 355 2.63 3.82 -21.95
C GLY A 355 1.33 4.25 -22.64
N ASN A 356 0.32 4.61 -21.84
CA ASN A 356 -1.00 5.05 -22.30
C ASN A 356 -1.59 6.08 -21.31
N GLY A 357 -2.88 6.41 -21.44
CA GLY A 357 -3.57 7.37 -20.56
C GLY A 357 -3.78 8.75 -21.18
N PRO A 358 -4.30 9.72 -20.41
CA PRO A 358 -4.81 11.00 -20.94
C PRO A 358 -3.72 12.01 -21.39
N GLY A 359 -2.43 11.68 -21.22
CA GLY A 359 -1.30 12.50 -21.69
C GLY A 359 -1.09 12.52 -23.20
N TYR A 360 -1.84 11.74 -23.97
CA TYR A 360 -1.79 11.75 -25.43
C TYR A 360 -2.41 13.04 -25.98
N LYS A 361 -1.58 13.98 -26.43
CA LYS A 361 -2.02 15.29 -26.94
C LYS A 361 -1.44 15.61 -28.32
N ILE A 362 -2.34 15.78 -29.28
CA ILE A 362 -2.06 16.24 -30.64
C ILE A 362 -2.58 17.66 -30.80
N VAL A 363 -1.66 18.62 -30.91
CA VAL A 363 -1.95 20.04 -31.09
C VAL A 363 -1.67 20.42 -32.54
N LYS A 364 -2.69 20.87 -33.27
CA LYS A 364 -2.60 21.25 -34.70
C LYS A 364 -1.99 20.18 -35.61
N GLY A 365 -2.21 18.90 -35.30
CA GLY A 365 -1.72 17.75 -36.09
C GLY A 365 -0.31 17.27 -35.73
N ALA A 366 0.34 17.85 -34.71
CA ALA A 366 1.64 17.40 -34.21
C ALA A 366 1.58 17.09 -32.70
N ARG A 367 2.57 16.34 -32.18
CA ARG A 367 2.77 16.16 -30.73
C ARG A 367 3.00 17.53 -30.07
N GLU A 368 2.37 17.76 -28.94
CA GLU A 368 2.53 18.99 -28.15
C GLU A 368 4.00 19.25 -27.77
N ASN A 369 4.46 20.50 -27.95
CA ASN A 369 5.83 20.88 -27.62
C ASN A 369 5.98 21.26 -26.14
N VAL A 370 6.69 20.39 -25.41
CA VAL A 370 6.92 20.53 -23.96
C VAL A 370 7.78 21.75 -23.62
N SER A 371 8.54 22.32 -24.56
CA SER A 371 9.30 23.57 -24.33
C SER A 371 8.46 24.86 -24.39
N THR A 372 7.15 24.76 -24.63
CA THR A 372 6.23 25.90 -24.79
C THR A 372 5.03 25.86 -23.84
N ILE A 373 5.11 25.03 -22.80
CA ILE A 373 4.10 24.86 -21.75
C ILE A 373 4.81 24.92 -20.39
N ASP A 374 4.09 25.35 -19.34
CA ASP A 374 4.59 25.19 -17.97
C ASP A 374 4.51 23.71 -17.56
N TYR A 375 5.48 23.28 -16.77
CA TYR A 375 5.70 21.89 -16.37
C TYR A 375 6.15 21.73 -14.91
N GLN A 376 5.90 22.70 -14.02
CA GLN A 376 6.48 22.76 -12.67
C GLN A 376 5.54 22.81 -11.44
N GLU A 377 4.22 22.68 -11.59
CA GLU A 377 3.27 22.40 -10.49
C GLU A 377 3.03 20.88 -10.26
N ASN A 378 1.91 20.29 -10.72
CA ASN A 378 1.48 18.92 -10.40
C ASN A 378 0.84 18.13 -11.57
N ASN A 379 -0.41 18.43 -11.95
CA ASN A 379 -1.36 17.61 -12.71
C ASN A 379 -1.05 17.34 -14.20
N TYR A 380 0.11 17.71 -14.74
CA TYR A 380 0.31 17.58 -16.18
C TYR A 380 0.41 16.13 -16.53
N GLN A 381 -0.37 15.80 -17.54
CA GLN A 381 -0.43 14.45 -18.05
C GLN A 381 0.82 14.27 -18.91
N ALA A 382 1.87 13.78 -18.27
CA ALA A 382 3.06 13.21 -18.87
C ALA A 382 2.71 12.48 -20.15
N GLN A 383 3.38 12.85 -21.26
CA GLN A 383 2.98 12.41 -22.58
C GLN A 383 2.93 10.89 -22.67
N SER A 384 1.83 10.37 -23.21
CA SER A 384 1.61 8.94 -23.39
C SER A 384 1.59 8.56 -24.87
N ALA A 385 1.90 7.30 -25.17
CA ALA A 385 1.94 6.82 -26.55
C ALA A 385 0.55 6.45 -27.10
N VAL A 386 -0.39 6.06 -26.23
CA VAL A 386 -1.76 5.62 -26.59
C VAL A 386 -2.81 6.40 -25.78
N PRO A 387 -3.81 7.04 -26.42
CA PRO A 387 -4.86 7.76 -25.72
C PRO A 387 -5.82 6.82 -24.98
N LEU A 388 -6.02 7.08 -23.69
CA LEU A 388 -7.09 6.51 -22.85
C LEU A 388 -7.60 7.58 -21.86
N SER A 389 -8.79 7.41 -21.30
CA SER A 389 -9.33 8.32 -20.28
C SER A 389 -8.65 8.19 -18.92
N MET A 390 -8.08 7.02 -18.63
CA MET A 390 -7.26 6.71 -17.46
C MET A 390 -6.05 5.90 -17.93
N GLU A 391 -4.95 5.94 -17.18
CA GLU A 391 -3.77 5.10 -17.44
C GLU A 391 -4.00 3.66 -16.92
N THR A 392 -3.34 2.67 -17.52
CA THR A 392 -3.42 1.26 -17.09
C THR A 392 -2.23 0.88 -16.23
N HIS A 393 -2.47 0.20 -15.11
CA HIS A 393 -1.42 -0.30 -14.21
C HIS A 393 -0.22 -0.97 -14.92
N GLY A 394 0.94 -0.87 -14.27
CA GLY A 394 2.10 -1.71 -14.59
C GLY A 394 1.81 -3.21 -14.42
N GLY A 395 2.32 -4.02 -15.34
CA GLY A 395 2.26 -5.49 -15.28
C GLY A 395 3.55 -6.14 -14.78
N GLU A 396 4.53 -5.35 -14.35
CA GLU A 396 5.83 -5.82 -13.89
C GLU A 396 5.84 -6.26 -12.42
N ASP A 397 6.98 -6.83 -12.00
CA ASP A 397 7.22 -7.23 -10.63
C ASP A 397 7.45 -6.01 -9.73
N VAL A 398 6.72 -5.94 -8.62
CA VAL A 398 6.86 -4.87 -7.62
C VAL A 398 7.80 -5.26 -6.47
N ALA A 399 8.47 -4.28 -5.88
CA ALA A 399 9.41 -4.50 -4.78
C ALA A 399 8.68 -4.68 -3.43
N VAL A 400 9.13 -5.69 -2.66
CA VAL A 400 8.69 -5.94 -1.28
C VAL A 400 9.85 -5.68 -0.33
N PHE A 401 9.66 -4.74 0.60
CA PHE A 401 10.66 -4.32 1.59
C PHE A 401 10.33 -4.92 2.96
N ALA A 402 11.24 -5.70 3.55
CA ALA A 402 10.97 -6.47 4.77
C ALA A 402 11.97 -6.21 5.92
N LYS A 403 11.43 -6.03 7.13
CA LYS A 403 12.20 -5.80 8.37
C LYS A 403 11.47 -6.38 9.59
N GLY A 404 12.20 -7.05 10.46
CA GLY A 404 11.66 -7.64 11.69
C GLY A 404 11.94 -9.15 11.82
N PRO A 405 11.21 -9.86 12.69
CA PRO A 405 11.34 -11.31 12.83
C PRO A 405 10.86 -12.02 11.56
N LEU A 406 11.66 -13.00 11.09
CA LEU A 406 11.45 -13.82 9.89
C LEU A 406 11.34 -13.04 8.55
N ALA A 407 11.66 -11.73 8.56
CA ALA A 407 11.69 -10.88 7.36
C ALA A 407 12.67 -11.36 6.27
N HIS A 408 13.70 -12.14 6.63
CA HIS A 408 14.65 -12.73 5.69
C HIS A 408 14.04 -13.79 4.77
N LEU A 409 12.81 -14.24 5.03
CA LEU A 409 12.07 -15.14 4.13
C LEU A 409 11.53 -14.42 2.87
N LEU A 410 11.54 -13.09 2.85
CA LEU A 410 11.23 -12.25 1.69
C LEU A 410 12.53 -11.88 0.97
N HIS A 411 13.01 -12.80 0.12
CA HIS A 411 14.20 -12.64 -0.72
C HIS A 411 13.97 -13.25 -2.11
N GLY A 412 14.71 -12.80 -3.12
CA GLY A 412 14.59 -13.30 -4.49
C GLY A 412 13.31 -12.82 -5.19
N VAL A 413 12.71 -13.69 -6.01
CA VAL A 413 11.48 -13.42 -6.77
C VAL A 413 10.42 -14.45 -6.39
N HIS A 414 9.20 -14.01 -6.08
CA HIS A 414 8.11 -14.87 -5.65
C HIS A 414 6.75 -14.43 -6.23
N GLU A 415 5.72 -15.27 -6.09
CA GLU A 415 4.34 -14.84 -6.35
C GLU A 415 3.89 -13.83 -5.29
N GLN A 416 3.07 -12.85 -5.67
CA GLN A 416 2.55 -11.85 -4.73
C GLN A 416 1.78 -12.47 -3.54
N ASN A 417 1.14 -13.63 -3.74
CA ASN A 417 0.39 -14.32 -2.68
C ASN A 417 1.28 -14.96 -1.58
N TYR A 418 2.60 -14.98 -1.75
CA TYR A 418 3.55 -15.44 -0.73
C TYR A 418 3.64 -14.50 0.49
N ILE A 419 3.39 -13.19 0.29
CA ILE A 419 3.51 -12.14 1.31
C ILE A 419 2.71 -12.47 2.59
N PRO A 420 1.39 -12.73 2.55
CA PRO A 420 0.61 -13.03 3.75
C PRO A 420 0.98 -14.39 4.35
N HIS A 421 1.48 -15.36 3.57
CA HIS A 421 1.97 -16.63 4.12
C HIS A 421 3.23 -16.43 4.99
N VAL A 422 4.18 -15.60 4.55
CA VAL A 422 5.36 -15.24 5.38
C VAL A 422 4.94 -14.48 6.63
N MET A 423 4.05 -13.49 6.49
CA MET A 423 3.56 -12.71 7.63
C MET A 423 2.78 -13.58 8.63
N ALA A 424 1.95 -14.51 8.15
CA ALA A 424 1.17 -15.42 8.97
C ALA A 424 2.07 -16.42 9.71
N TYR A 425 3.04 -17.00 9.01
CA TYR A 425 4.09 -17.85 9.58
C TYR A 425 4.82 -17.10 10.70
N ALA A 426 5.38 -15.91 10.42
CA ALA A 426 6.07 -15.07 11.40
C ALA A 426 5.19 -14.72 12.62
N GLY A 427 3.90 -14.46 12.41
CA GLY A 427 2.94 -14.16 13.47
C GLY A 427 2.45 -15.37 14.28
N CYS A 428 2.72 -16.60 13.83
CA CYS A 428 2.10 -17.85 14.29
C CYS A 428 0.56 -17.84 14.22
N ILE A 429 0.02 -17.32 13.11
CA ILE A 429 -1.41 -17.21 12.81
C ILE A 429 -1.74 -17.97 11.52
N GLY A 430 -3.01 -18.26 11.25
CA GLY A 430 -3.41 -19.00 10.05
C GLY A 430 -2.86 -20.44 10.01
N GLN A 431 -2.20 -20.81 8.92
CA GLN A 431 -1.64 -22.15 8.69
C GLN A 431 -0.19 -22.28 9.22
N ASN A 432 0.43 -23.47 9.08
CA ASN A 432 1.87 -23.73 9.30
C ASN A 432 2.44 -23.31 10.69
N ARG A 433 1.57 -23.28 11.71
CA ARG A 433 1.88 -22.82 13.09
C ARG A 433 2.77 -23.77 13.91
N GLU A 434 3.24 -24.88 13.33
CA GLU A 434 3.94 -25.95 14.07
C GLU A 434 5.31 -25.53 14.58
N HIS A 435 6.05 -24.75 13.78
CA HIS A 435 7.34 -24.19 14.14
C HIS A 435 7.29 -23.30 15.42
N CYS A 436 6.10 -22.82 15.79
CA CYS A 436 5.86 -22.03 16.98
C CYS A 436 5.65 -22.85 18.26
N ARG A 437 5.48 -24.18 18.16
CA ARG A 437 5.19 -25.07 19.31
C ARG A 437 6.44 -25.47 20.10
N SER A 438 7.65 -25.29 19.55
CA SER A 438 8.89 -25.88 20.08
C SER A 438 9.63 -25.05 21.15
N ARG A 439 9.18 -23.83 21.49
CA ARG A 439 9.85 -22.95 22.49
C ARG A 439 9.24 -22.96 23.91
N SER A 440 8.26 -23.81 24.20
CA SER A 440 7.62 -23.93 25.53
C SER A 440 7.86 -25.28 26.22
N GLY A 441 8.95 -25.98 25.86
CA GLY A 441 9.12 -27.42 26.12
C GLY A 441 10.47 -27.86 26.71
N THR A 442 11.14 -27.02 27.50
CA THR A 442 12.41 -27.39 28.17
C THR A 442 12.28 -27.33 29.70
N ALA A 443 11.61 -28.34 30.28
CA ALA A 443 11.66 -28.64 31.70
C ALA A 443 11.65 -30.16 31.92
N SER A 444 12.65 -30.66 32.65
CA SER A 444 12.82 -32.06 33.08
C SER A 444 12.78 -33.16 31.99
N ARG A 445 13.98 -33.56 31.53
CA ARG A 445 14.40 -34.97 31.68
C ARG A 445 15.77 -35.01 32.34
N SER A 446 15.94 -35.96 33.26
CA SER A 446 17.16 -36.10 34.07
C SER A 446 18.38 -36.47 33.22
N ALA A 447 19.55 -36.05 33.67
CA ALA A 447 20.79 -36.70 33.25
C ALA A 447 20.79 -38.18 33.70
N THR A 448 21.29 -39.05 32.83
CA THR A 448 21.80 -40.39 33.17
C THR A 448 23.09 -40.59 32.37
N THR A 449 24.20 -40.81 33.07
CA THR A 449 25.53 -40.95 32.48
C THR A 449 25.71 -42.30 31.78
N GLY A 450 26.37 -42.29 30.62
CA GLY A 450 26.82 -43.48 29.90
C GLY A 450 28.15 -43.20 29.22
N LEU A 451 29.14 -44.09 29.38
CA LEU A 451 30.53 -43.86 28.99
C LEU A 451 30.88 -44.56 27.67
N TYR A 452 31.35 -43.78 26.68
CA TYR A 452 32.35 -44.16 25.65
C TYR A 452 32.01 -45.34 24.69
N PRO A 453 32.81 -45.62 23.63
CA PRO A 453 34.03 -44.95 23.17
C PRO A 453 33.97 -44.30 21.78
N VAL A 454 35.09 -43.64 21.44
CA VAL A 454 35.38 -42.96 20.18
C VAL A 454 35.55 -43.93 19.01
N LEU A 455 35.12 -43.53 17.81
CA LEU A 455 35.73 -43.97 16.55
C LEU A 455 35.85 -42.78 15.58
N SER A 456 36.99 -42.70 14.89
CA SER A 456 37.33 -41.62 13.95
C SER A 456 37.06 -42.06 12.51
N SER A 457 36.55 -41.14 11.66
CA SER A 457 36.50 -41.33 10.21
C SER A 457 36.50 -39.99 9.46
N ILE A 458 37.72 -39.58 9.13
CA ILE A 458 38.17 -38.81 7.94
C ILE A 458 37.09 -38.28 6.98
N ALA A 459 37.18 -36.99 6.67
CA ALA A 459 36.38 -36.34 5.62
C ALA A 459 36.78 -36.77 4.20
N THR A 460 35.84 -36.71 3.25
CA THR A 460 36.15 -36.76 1.81
C THR A 460 35.34 -35.70 1.08
N LEU A 461 36.05 -34.75 0.45
CA LEU A 461 35.46 -33.66 -0.32
C LEU A 461 35.31 -34.10 -1.78
N LEU A 462 34.08 -34.32 -2.25
CA LEU A 462 33.82 -34.73 -3.63
C LEU A 462 33.53 -33.52 -4.54
N THR A 463 34.60 -32.87 -5.01
CA THR A 463 34.52 -31.94 -6.14
C THR A 463 34.40 -32.70 -7.44
N VAL A 464 33.26 -32.58 -8.14
CA VAL A 464 33.11 -33.06 -9.52
C VAL A 464 33.21 -31.87 -10.46
N THR A 465 34.26 -31.87 -11.28
CA THR A 465 34.51 -30.89 -12.33
C THR A 465 34.88 -31.64 -13.60
N ARG A 466 34.58 -31.07 -14.79
CA ARG A 466 34.71 -31.65 -16.16
C ARG A 466 33.49 -32.49 -16.61
N LEU A 467 33.11 -32.49 -17.90
CA LEU A 467 33.55 -31.67 -19.04
C LEU A 467 32.40 -31.41 -20.03
N LEU A 468 32.61 -30.41 -20.87
CA LEU A 468 32.00 -30.15 -22.19
C LEU A 468 31.44 -31.39 -22.92
N CYS A 469 30.14 -31.33 -23.23
CA CYS A 469 29.65 -31.21 -24.62
C CYS A 469 28.58 -30.11 -24.65
#